data_AF-S2W1Q8-F1
#
_entry.id   AF-S2W1Q8-F1
#
_cell.length_a   1.000
_cell.length_b   1.000
_cell.length_c   1.000
_cell.angle_alpha   90.00
_cell.angle_beta   90.00
_cell.angle_gamma   90.00
#
_symmetry.space_group_name_H-M   'P 1'
#
loop_
_entity.id
_entity.type
_entity.pdbx_description
1 polymer ?
#
loop_
_entity_poly.entity_id
_entity_poly.type
_entity_poly.pdbx_seq_one_letter_code
_entity_poly.pdbx_strand_id
1 'polypeptide(L)'
;MKALTVGGASAYLLRTFTHPRDRALRVAVSGGIGAGKSTVTRVLRDRGALIADADALAREVTAPGSPVLAQLATIFGSGILNDDGALNRAALAAHIFSNPAARHRLEALTHPAIIARAREILASAHPDQLAVYDVPLLVETRADREVDCVIIVSSPEEKRLEHLRGRGMSETDARARMHTQVDDEVRRGLAHIWIQNAGSRAELEKLVAKCADSWLAAPQAPASS
;
A
#
# COMPACT_ATOMS: atom_id res chain seq x y z
N MET A 1 -0.25 12.38 -22.97
CA MET A 1 -0.42 11.85 -21.59
C MET A 1 -1.69 12.48 -21.01
N LYS A 2 -2.66 11.71 -20.53
CA LYS A 2 -3.87 12.27 -19.90
C LYS A 2 -3.52 12.70 -18.48
N ALA A 3 -3.79 13.96 -18.14
CA ALA A 3 -3.52 14.52 -16.81
C ALA A 3 -4.81 15.06 -16.19
N LEU A 4 -4.94 14.93 -14.88
CA LEU A 4 -6.00 15.52 -14.07
C LEU A 4 -5.35 16.39 -13.00
N THR A 5 -5.91 17.57 -12.73
CA THR A 5 -5.37 18.49 -11.72
C THR A 5 -6.50 19.05 -10.86
N VAL A 6 -6.24 19.14 -9.56
CA VAL A 6 -7.08 19.84 -8.59
C VAL A 6 -6.13 20.62 -7.68
N GLY A 7 -6.08 21.94 -7.87
CA GLY A 7 -5.20 22.81 -7.09
C GLY A 7 -3.74 22.34 -7.15
N GLY A 8 -3.11 22.15 -5.98
CA GLY A 8 -1.72 21.67 -5.87
C GLY A 8 -1.50 20.18 -6.16
N ALA A 9 -2.55 19.40 -6.46
CA ALA A 9 -2.43 17.97 -6.71
C ALA A 9 -2.69 17.64 -8.20
N SER A 10 -1.83 16.80 -8.78
CA SER A 10 -1.95 16.34 -10.17
C SER A 10 -1.82 14.82 -10.28
N ALA A 11 -2.55 14.22 -11.22
CA ALA A 11 -2.44 12.80 -11.56
C ALA A 11 -2.16 12.64 -13.04
N TYR A 12 -1.31 11.67 -13.38
CA TYR A 12 -0.87 11.38 -14.75
C TYR A 12 -1.09 9.91 -15.05
N LEU A 13 -1.82 9.61 -16.12
CA LEU A 13 -1.91 8.25 -16.65
C LEU A 13 -0.66 7.98 -17.48
N LEU A 14 0.31 7.29 -16.89
CA LEU A 14 1.62 7.01 -17.50
C LEU A 14 1.58 5.85 -18.49
N ARG A 15 0.73 4.85 -18.22
CA ARG A 15 0.49 3.72 -19.13
C ARG A 15 -0.96 3.26 -19.02
N THR A 16 -1.47 2.66 -20.08
CA THR A 16 -2.82 2.09 -20.12
C THR A 16 -2.86 0.74 -19.40
N PHE A 17 -4.04 0.37 -18.93
CA PHE A 17 -4.36 -0.94 -18.36
C PHE A 17 -5.74 -1.38 -18.84
N THR A 18 -6.05 -2.66 -18.70
CA THR A 18 -7.31 -3.25 -19.17
C THR A 18 -8.22 -3.52 -17.97
N HIS A 19 -9.50 -3.22 -18.13
CA HIS A 19 -10.52 -3.59 -17.16
C HIS A 19 -10.92 -5.05 -17.37
N PRO A 20 -10.76 -5.93 -16.37
CA PRO A 20 -11.29 -7.29 -16.45
C PRO A 20 -12.82 -7.26 -16.59
N ARG A 21 -13.39 -8.27 -17.29
CA ARG A 21 -14.84 -8.38 -17.52
C ARG A 21 -15.55 -9.30 -16.53
N ASP A 22 -14.80 -10.19 -15.91
CA ASP A 22 -15.26 -11.34 -15.12
C ASP A 22 -14.90 -11.22 -13.63
N ARG A 23 -14.15 -10.18 -13.25
CA ARG A 23 -13.72 -9.92 -11.87
C ARG A 23 -13.49 -8.43 -11.65
N ALA A 24 -13.33 -8.05 -10.38
CA ALA A 24 -12.96 -6.69 -9.98
C ALA A 24 -11.63 -6.25 -10.62
N LEU A 25 -11.53 -4.95 -10.93
CA LEU A 25 -10.25 -4.32 -11.24
C LEU A 25 -9.39 -4.31 -9.98
N ARG A 26 -8.22 -4.95 -10.05
CA ARG A 26 -7.25 -4.99 -8.96
C ARG A 26 -6.27 -3.84 -9.09
N VAL A 27 -6.14 -3.05 -8.03
CA VAL A 27 -5.34 -1.84 -8.01
C VAL A 27 -4.37 -1.88 -6.84
N ALA A 28 -3.07 -1.83 -7.07
CA ALA A 28 -2.11 -1.55 -6.00
C ALA A 28 -2.00 -0.05 -5.77
N VAL A 29 -2.03 0.38 -4.51
CA VAL A 29 -1.72 1.76 -4.12
C VAL A 29 -0.45 1.73 -3.28
N SER A 30 0.57 2.46 -3.72
CA SER A 30 1.84 2.59 -3.02
C SER A 30 2.35 4.03 -3.06
N GLY A 31 3.45 4.31 -2.39
CA GLY A 31 4.03 5.65 -2.33
C GLY A 31 5.02 5.80 -1.20
N GLY A 32 5.82 6.87 -1.26
CA GLY A 32 6.78 7.21 -0.22
C GLY A 32 6.11 7.48 1.14
N ILE A 33 6.87 7.28 2.23
CA ILE A 33 6.42 7.61 3.58
C ILE A 33 5.95 9.08 3.65
N GLY A 34 4.73 9.32 4.15
CA GLY A 34 4.16 10.67 4.23
C GLY A 34 3.57 11.24 2.93
N ALA A 35 3.55 10.49 1.81
CA ALA A 35 3.09 11.01 0.52
C ALA A 35 1.56 11.19 0.39
N GLY A 36 0.76 10.63 1.30
CA GLY A 36 -0.71 10.72 1.25
C GLY A 36 -1.44 9.46 0.79
N LYS A 37 -0.74 8.31 0.70
CA LYS A 37 -1.32 6.99 0.37
C LYS A 37 -2.62 6.66 1.13
N SER A 38 -2.62 6.88 2.45
CA SER A 38 -3.80 6.63 3.30
C SER A 38 -5.03 7.47 2.91
N THR A 39 -4.81 8.68 2.37
CA THR A 39 -5.90 9.52 1.86
C THR A 39 -6.48 8.92 0.58
N VAL A 40 -5.62 8.44 -0.33
CA VAL A 40 -6.05 7.76 -1.56
C VAL A 40 -6.87 6.51 -1.23
N THR A 41 -6.36 5.63 -0.37
CA THR A 41 -7.06 4.39 -0.04
C THR A 41 -8.33 4.63 0.76
N ARG A 42 -8.39 5.68 1.60
CA ARG A 42 -9.63 6.12 2.24
C ARG A 42 -10.68 6.55 1.22
N VAL A 43 -10.34 7.42 0.26
CA VAL A 43 -11.31 7.89 -0.75
C VAL A 43 -11.84 6.73 -1.58
N LEU A 44 -10.99 5.79 -1.97
CA LEU A 44 -11.45 4.61 -2.72
C LEU A 44 -12.37 3.73 -1.86
N ARG A 45 -12.03 3.52 -0.58
CA ARG A 45 -12.88 2.79 0.38
C ARG A 45 -14.25 3.44 0.56
N ASP A 46 -14.28 4.76 0.75
CA ASP A 46 -15.52 5.53 0.94
C ASP A 46 -16.43 5.47 -0.32
N ARG A 47 -15.87 5.07 -1.47
CA ARG A 47 -16.57 4.84 -2.74
C ARG A 47 -16.88 3.37 -3.02
N GLY A 48 -16.74 2.49 -2.02
CA GLY A 48 -17.12 1.09 -2.10
C GLY A 48 -16.02 0.13 -2.56
N ALA A 49 -14.76 0.58 -2.63
CA ALA A 49 -13.64 -0.32 -2.90
C ALA A 49 -13.37 -1.26 -1.72
N LEU A 50 -13.13 -2.53 -2.02
CA LEU A 50 -12.63 -3.50 -1.06
C LEU A 50 -11.12 -3.30 -0.90
N ILE A 51 -10.66 -3.06 0.34
CA ILE A 51 -9.25 -2.77 0.62
C ILE A 51 -8.58 -3.96 1.33
N ALA A 52 -7.53 -4.51 0.71
CA ALA A 52 -6.54 -5.34 1.38
C ALA A 52 -5.41 -4.43 1.87
N ASP A 53 -5.31 -4.20 3.18
CA ASP A 53 -4.28 -3.35 3.78
C ASP A 53 -3.09 -4.21 4.26
N ALA A 54 -1.94 -4.12 3.59
CA ALA A 54 -0.78 -4.94 3.92
C ALA A 54 -0.31 -4.80 5.38
N ASP A 55 -0.43 -3.60 5.97
CA ASP A 55 -0.04 -3.37 7.37
C ASP A 55 -1.05 -4.02 8.34
N ALA A 56 -2.34 -4.00 8.01
CA ALA A 56 -3.36 -4.70 8.77
C ALA A 56 -3.18 -6.23 8.65
N LEU A 57 -2.94 -6.71 7.43
CA LEU A 57 -2.71 -8.12 7.15
C LEU A 57 -1.45 -8.65 7.83
N ALA A 58 -0.38 -7.86 7.90
CA ALA A 58 0.82 -8.23 8.66
C ALA A 58 0.51 -8.49 10.16
N ARG A 59 -0.46 -7.77 10.73
CA ARG A 59 -0.93 -8.01 12.11
C ARG A 59 -1.83 -9.23 12.19
N GLU A 60 -2.73 -9.41 11.23
CA GLU A 60 -3.64 -10.56 11.13
C GLU A 60 -2.88 -11.88 11.02
N VAL A 61 -1.94 -11.99 10.07
CA VAL A 61 -1.20 -13.24 9.85
C VAL A 61 -0.27 -13.57 11.02
N THR A 62 0.05 -12.61 11.89
CA THR A 62 0.86 -12.81 13.10
C THR A 62 0.04 -12.78 14.39
N ALA A 63 -1.29 -12.90 14.31
CA ALA A 63 -2.16 -12.94 15.47
C ALA A 63 -1.90 -14.19 16.35
N PRO A 64 -2.26 -14.16 17.65
CA PRO A 64 -2.20 -15.33 18.52
C PRO A 64 -2.85 -16.56 17.86
N GLY A 65 -2.18 -17.71 17.94
CA GLY A 65 -2.66 -18.97 17.34
C GLY A 65 -2.42 -19.11 15.83
N SER A 66 -1.89 -18.08 15.14
CA SER A 66 -1.57 -18.19 13.72
C SER A 66 -0.37 -19.11 13.45
N PRO A 67 -0.35 -19.85 12.33
CA PRO A 67 0.79 -20.69 11.94
C PRO A 67 2.08 -19.89 11.75
N VAL A 68 1.98 -18.65 11.28
CA VAL A 68 3.15 -17.76 11.09
C VAL A 68 3.74 -17.39 12.45
N LEU A 69 2.92 -17.03 13.45
CA LEU A 69 3.44 -16.72 14.78
C LEU A 69 4.13 -17.91 15.44
N ALA A 70 3.58 -19.13 15.29
CA ALA A 70 4.20 -20.34 15.80
C ALA A 70 5.59 -20.61 15.16
N GLN A 71 5.70 -20.40 13.85
CA GLN A 71 6.98 -20.51 13.14
C GLN A 71 7.97 -19.41 13.54
N LEU A 72 7.51 -18.18 13.74
CA LEU A 72 8.35 -17.10 14.27
C LEU A 72 8.88 -17.44 15.66
N ALA A 73 8.04 -17.96 16.56
CA ALA A 73 8.47 -18.38 17.90
C ALA A 73 9.48 -19.53 17.86
N THR A 74 9.40 -20.41 16.85
CA THR A 74 10.40 -21.47 16.62
C THR A 74 11.75 -20.89 16.18
N ILE A 75 11.74 -19.86 15.32
CA ILE A 75 12.95 -19.26 14.75
C ILE A 75 13.66 -18.31 15.74
N PHE A 76 12.88 -17.48 16.44
CA PHE A 76 13.38 -16.40 17.28
C PHE A 76 13.32 -16.71 18.79
N GLY A 77 12.74 -17.87 19.15
CA GLY A 77 12.52 -18.28 20.53
C GLY A 77 11.22 -17.72 21.13
N SER A 78 10.76 -18.28 22.24
CA SER A 78 9.52 -17.86 22.91
C SER A 78 9.56 -16.44 23.48
N GLY A 79 10.75 -15.82 23.59
CA GLY A 79 10.91 -14.43 24.06
C GLY A 79 10.28 -13.38 23.14
N ILE A 80 9.84 -13.73 21.94
CA ILE A 80 9.05 -12.85 21.07
C ILE A 80 7.54 -12.90 21.38
N LEU A 81 7.10 -13.66 22.38
CA LEU A 81 5.72 -13.76 22.79
C LEU A 81 5.49 -13.02 24.12
N ASN A 82 4.33 -12.41 24.26
CA ASN A 82 3.80 -11.94 25.53
C ASN A 82 3.18 -13.11 26.31
N ASP A 83 2.84 -12.89 27.58
CA ASP A 83 2.20 -13.89 28.45
C ASP A 83 0.84 -14.37 27.92
N ASP A 84 0.14 -13.54 27.13
CA ASP A 84 -1.12 -13.88 26.47
C ASP A 84 -0.95 -14.63 25.14
N GLY A 85 0.30 -14.95 24.76
CA GLY A 85 0.64 -15.61 23.50
C GLY A 85 0.63 -14.70 22.28
N ALA A 86 0.42 -13.39 22.44
CA ALA A 86 0.53 -12.42 21.35
C ALA A 86 1.99 -12.07 21.02
N LEU A 87 2.22 -11.61 19.79
CA LEU A 87 3.55 -11.18 19.36
C LEU A 87 4.00 -9.94 20.14
N ASN A 88 5.12 -10.07 20.87
CA ASN A 88 5.89 -8.96 21.39
C ASN A 88 6.68 -8.29 20.26
N ARG A 89 6.09 -7.25 19.67
CA ARG A 89 6.69 -6.51 18.54
C ARG A 89 8.00 -5.82 18.91
N ALA A 90 8.15 -5.37 20.15
CA ALA A 90 9.39 -4.73 20.61
C ALA A 90 10.53 -5.76 20.73
N ALA A 91 10.24 -6.94 21.28
CA ALA A 91 11.21 -8.04 21.34
C ALA A 91 11.61 -8.49 19.93
N LEU A 92 10.64 -8.73 19.03
CA LEU A 92 10.94 -9.08 17.64
C LEU A 92 11.76 -7.99 16.93
N ALA A 93 11.42 -6.71 17.14
CA ALA A 93 12.18 -5.59 16.59
C ALA A 93 13.64 -5.61 17.07
N ALA A 94 13.89 -5.88 18.35
CA ALA A 94 15.23 -6.00 18.90
C ALA A 94 16.05 -7.13 18.24
N HIS A 95 15.41 -8.25 17.89
CA HIS A 95 16.08 -9.34 17.16
C HIS A 95 16.49 -8.97 15.72
N ILE A 96 15.72 -8.13 15.03
CA ILE A 96 15.93 -7.85 13.60
C ILE A 96 16.64 -6.52 13.33
N PHE A 97 16.64 -5.58 14.28
CA PHE A 97 17.10 -4.20 14.07
C PHE A 97 18.56 -4.12 13.58
N SER A 98 19.46 -4.91 14.17
CA SER A 98 20.88 -4.94 13.83
C SER A 98 21.31 -6.23 13.12
N ASN A 99 20.35 -7.10 12.75
CA ASN A 99 20.64 -8.41 12.17
C ASN A 99 19.90 -8.60 10.83
N PRO A 100 20.55 -8.28 9.70
CA PRO A 100 19.95 -8.44 8.37
C PRO A 100 19.50 -9.87 8.07
N ALA A 101 20.21 -10.89 8.56
CA ALA A 101 19.83 -12.29 8.37
C ALA A 101 18.60 -12.69 9.18
N ALA A 102 18.41 -12.11 10.37
CA ALA A 102 17.19 -12.25 11.16
C ALA A 102 16.00 -11.55 10.47
N ARG A 103 16.21 -10.33 9.99
CA ARG A 103 15.21 -9.58 9.21
C ARG A 103 14.76 -10.35 7.98
N HIS A 104 15.70 -10.90 7.20
CA HIS A 104 15.39 -11.70 6.02
C HIS A 104 14.56 -12.95 6.36
N ARG A 105 14.85 -13.63 7.47
CA ARG A 105 14.05 -14.78 7.94
C ARG A 105 12.61 -14.39 8.30
N LEU A 106 12.43 -13.25 8.96
CA LEU A 106 11.10 -12.70 9.25
C LEU A 106 10.34 -12.38 7.96
N GLU A 107 10.97 -11.65 7.04
CA GLU A 107 10.37 -11.23 5.77
C GLU A 107 10.02 -12.45 4.90
N ALA A 108 10.90 -13.45 4.81
CA ALA A 108 10.69 -14.68 4.05
C ALA A 108 9.47 -15.49 4.54
N LEU A 109 9.14 -15.42 5.83
CA LEU A 109 7.97 -16.10 6.39
C LEU A 109 6.69 -15.25 6.27
N THR A 110 6.80 -13.94 6.55
CA THR A 110 5.62 -13.06 6.63
C THR A 110 5.14 -12.60 5.26
N HIS A 111 6.03 -12.29 4.31
CA HIS A 111 5.62 -11.78 3.00
C HIS A 111 4.72 -12.77 2.24
N PRO A 112 5.05 -14.08 2.12
CA PRO A 112 4.18 -15.02 1.43
C PRO A 112 2.80 -15.13 2.08
N ALA A 113 2.72 -15.12 3.42
CA ALA A 113 1.46 -15.19 4.15
C ALA A 113 0.59 -13.95 3.92
N ILE A 114 1.20 -12.75 3.96
CA ILE A 114 0.50 -11.48 3.68
C ILE A 114 -0.01 -11.47 2.24
N ILE A 115 0.81 -11.87 1.27
CA ILE A 115 0.43 -11.90 -0.14
C ILE A 115 -0.72 -12.90 -0.38
N ALA A 116 -0.64 -14.10 0.20
CA ALA A 116 -1.71 -15.09 0.11
C ALA A 116 -3.03 -14.54 0.64
N ARG A 117 -2.99 -13.92 1.83
CA ARG A 117 -4.18 -13.32 2.43
C ARG A 117 -4.73 -12.14 1.63
N ALA A 118 -3.85 -11.31 1.10
CA ALA A 118 -4.25 -10.21 0.22
C ALA A 118 -4.93 -10.74 -1.05
N ARG A 119 -4.38 -11.79 -1.68
CA ARG A 119 -4.99 -12.42 -2.87
C ARG A 119 -6.40 -12.94 -2.59
N GLU A 120 -6.64 -13.57 -1.45
CA GLU A 120 -7.98 -14.03 -1.05
C GLU A 120 -8.97 -12.86 -0.97
N ILE A 121 -8.58 -11.77 -0.28
CA ILE A 121 -9.42 -10.58 -0.16
C ILE A 121 -9.69 -9.97 -1.53
N LEU A 122 -8.65 -9.75 -2.34
CA LEU A 122 -8.79 -9.17 -3.67
C LEU A 122 -9.62 -10.05 -4.63
N ALA A 123 -9.59 -11.37 -4.45
CA ALA A 123 -10.41 -12.31 -5.21
C ALA A 123 -11.88 -12.32 -4.78
N SER A 124 -12.17 -11.94 -3.53
CA SER A 124 -13.55 -11.86 -3.00
C SER A 124 -14.32 -10.61 -3.42
N ALA A 125 -13.68 -9.63 -4.05
CA ALA A 125 -14.33 -8.41 -4.51
C ALA A 125 -15.34 -8.72 -5.64
N HIS A 126 -16.52 -8.10 -5.57
CA HIS A 126 -17.52 -8.19 -6.62
C HIS A 126 -16.98 -7.62 -7.95
N PRO A 127 -17.34 -8.16 -9.13
CA PRO A 127 -16.88 -7.63 -10.43
C PRO A 127 -17.07 -6.12 -10.62
N ASP A 128 -18.13 -5.56 -10.05
CA ASP A 128 -18.44 -4.11 -10.12
C ASP A 128 -17.71 -3.26 -9.06
N GLN A 129 -16.86 -3.85 -8.22
CA GLN A 129 -16.06 -3.15 -7.21
C GLN A 129 -14.61 -2.98 -7.64
N LEU A 130 -13.93 -2.01 -7.02
CA LEU A 130 -12.47 -1.96 -7.02
C LEU A 130 -11.92 -2.86 -5.91
N ALA A 131 -10.92 -3.68 -6.25
CA ALA A 131 -10.14 -4.46 -5.30
C ALA A 131 -8.79 -3.77 -5.11
N VAL A 132 -8.57 -3.10 -3.99
CA VAL A 132 -7.39 -2.27 -3.76
C VAL A 132 -6.42 -2.96 -2.81
N TYR A 133 -5.18 -3.14 -3.24
CA TYR A 133 -4.09 -3.57 -2.38
C TYR A 133 -3.29 -2.34 -1.90
N ASP A 134 -3.47 -1.97 -0.64
CA ASP A 134 -2.72 -0.89 -0.01
C ASP A 134 -1.36 -1.43 0.49
N VAL A 135 -0.29 -1.23 -0.29
CA VAL A 135 1.01 -1.89 -0.09
C VAL A 135 2.16 -0.88 -0.06
N PRO A 136 2.83 -0.67 1.09
CA PRO A 136 4.01 0.19 1.18
C PRO A 136 5.22 -0.32 0.40
N LEU A 137 5.44 -1.64 0.40
CA LEU A 137 6.62 -2.32 -0.16
C LEU A 137 6.34 -2.92 -1.54
N LEU A 138 5.77 -2.13 -2.45
CA LEU A 138 5.34 -2.61 -3.77
C LEU A 138 6.49 -3.21 -4.58
N VAL A 139 7.63 -2.52 -4.63
CA VAL A 139 8.78 -2.88 -5.48
C VAL A 139 9.47 -4.13 -4.94
N GLU A 140 9.66 -4.15 -3.62
CA GLU A 140 10.36 -5.19 -2.88
C GLU A 140 9.59 -6.51 -2.92
N THR A 141 8.26 -6.45 -2.85
CA THR A 141 7.38 -7.64 -2.89
C THR A 141 6.96 -8.04 -4.31
N ARG A 142 7.30 -7.24 -5.33
CA ARG A 142 6.83 -7.42 -6.72
C ARG A 142 5.30 -7.53 -6.82
N ALA A 143 4.60 -6.84 -5.93
CA ALA A 143 3.13 -6.87 -5.87
C ALA A 143 2.48 -6.20 -7.08
N ASP A 144 3.25 -5.49 -7.91
CA ASP A 144 2.83 -5.00 -9.24
C ASP A 144 2.39 -6.13 -10.17
N ARG A 145 2.90 -7.35 -9.98
CA ARG A 145 2.55 -8.52 -10.81
C ARG A 145 1.20 -9.16 -10.46
N GLU A 146 0.59 -8.74 -9.34
CA GLU A 146 -0.65 -9.33 -8.81
C GLU A 146 -1.90 -8.49 -9.14
N VAL A 147 -1.71 -7.33 -9.77
CA VAL A 147 -2.74 -6.31 -9.98
C VAL A 147 -2.80 -5.85 -11.43
N ASP A 148 -3.94 -5.27 -11.82
CA ASP A 148 -4.17 -4.75 -13.17
C ASP A 148 -3.67 -3.30 -13.33
N CYS A 149 -3.66 -2.54 -12.23
CA CYS A 149 -3.26 -1.14 -12.19
C CYS A 149 -2.42 -0.85 -10.95
N VAL A 150 -1.43 0.05 -11.10
CA VAL A 150 -0.57 0.53 -10.02
C VAL A 150 -0.72 2.03 -9.90
N ILE A 151 -1.13 2.50 -8.74
CA ILE A 151 -1.17 3.91 -8.36
C ILE A 151 0.03 4.19 -7.45
N ILE A 152 0.91 5.10 -7.85
CA ILE A 152 1.98 5.60 -7.00
C ILE A 152 1.65 7.03 -6.57
N VAL A 153 1.69 7.27 -5.26
CA VAL A 153 1.57 8.59 -4.66
C VAL A 153 2.96 9.11 -4.29
N SER A 154 3.36 10.22 -4.91
CA SER A 154 4.56 10.98 -4.57
C SER A 154 4.15 12.37 -4.05
N SER A 155 5.02 12.98 -3.27
CA SER A 155 4.83 14.29 -2.65
C SER A 155 6.20 14.93 -2.48
N PRO A 156 6.32 16.27 -2.59
CA PRO A 156 7.55 16.98 -2.24
C PRO A 156 8.05 16.60 -0.85
N GLU A 157 9.37 16.57 -0.68
CA GLU A 157 10.01 16.13 0.56
C GLU A 157 9.55 16.97 1.75
N GLU A 158 9.48 18.28 1.58
CA GLU A 158 9.06 19.25 2.60
C GLU A 158 7.65 18.92 3.10
N LYS A 159 6.73 18.60 2.18
CA LYS A 159 5.35 18.19 2.51
C LYS A 159 5.31 16.86 3.26
N ARG A 160 6.16 15.90 2.86
CA ARG A 160 6.27 14.61 3.56
C ARG A 160 6.80 14.80 4.98
N LEU A 161 7.77 15.69 5.17
CA LEU A 161 8.30 16.05 6.50
C LEU A 161 7.23 16.74 7.35
N GLU A 162 6.50 17.71 6.82
CA GLU A 162 5.36 18.34 7.50
C GLU A 162 4.34 17.29 7.99
N HIS A 163 3.95 16.36 7.11
CA HIS A 163 3.01 15.28 7.46
C HIS A 163 3.55 14.34 8.55
N LEU A 164 4.84 14.00 8.52
CA LEU A 164 5.44 13.09 9.49
C LEU A 164 5.67 13.74 10.85
N ARG A 165 6.03 15.03 10.87
CA ARG A 165 6.07 15.84 12.11
C ARG A 165 4.70 15.91 12.76
N GLY A 166 3.64 16.10 11.98
CA GLY A 166 2.26 16.04 12.46
C GLY A 166 1.85 14.69 13.06
N ARG A 167 2.62 13.62 12.81
CA ARG A 167 2.45 12.28 13.40
C ARG A 167 3.42 11.99 14.56
N GLY A 168 4.12 13.01 15.06
CA GLY A 168 5.06 12.89 16.18
C GLY A 168 6.42 12.30 15.82
N MET A 169 6.78 12.22 14.53
CA MET A 169 8.10 11.74 14.10
C MET A 169 9.12 12.87 14.11
N SER A 170 10.32 12.61 14.61
CA SER A 170 11.43 13.56 14.54
C SER A 170 11.86 13.78 13.08
N GLU A 171 12.41 14.95 12.76
CA GLU A 171 12.89 15.24 11.41
C GLU A 171 14.01 14.28 10.99
N THR A 172 14.94 13.98 11.91
CA THR A 172 16.04 13.03 11.69
C THR A 172 15.51 11.63 11.35
N ASP A 173 14.55 11.12 12.12
CA ASP A 173 13.94 9.81 11.85
C ASP A 173 13.16 9.80 10.54
N ALA A 174 12.45 10.88 10.24
CA ALA A 174 11.69 11.02 9.00
C ALA A 174 12.63 10.96 7.78
N ARG A 175 13.72 11.73 7.79
CA ARG A 175 14.74 11.73 6.73
C ARG A 175 15.41 10.35 6.60
N ALA A 176 15.80 9.73 7.70
CA ALA A 176 16.39 8.39 7.69
C ALA A 176 15.46 7.35 7.03
N ARG A 177 14.15 7.43 7.30
CA ARG A 177 13.15 6.57 6.66
C ARG A 177 12.92 6.91 5.19
N MET A 178 13.00 8.18 4.80
CA MET A 178 12.88 8.57 3.39
C MET A 178 14.06 8.06 2.56
N HIS A 179 15.30 8.16 3.07
CA HIS A 179 16.50 7.75 2.34
C HIS A 179 16.68 6.23 2.20
N THR A 180 16.02 5.44 3.04
CA THR A 180 16.06 3.97 2.96
C THR A 180 15.01 3.39 2.02
N GLN A 181 14.09 4.23 1.52
CA GLN A 181 13.04 3.81 0.61
C GLN A 181 13.55 3.74 -0.84
N VAL A 182 12.96 2.86 -1.63
CA VAL A 182 13.19 2.78 -3.08
C VAL A 182 13.01 4.15 -3.75
N ASP A 183 13.81 4.43 -4.77
CA ASP A 183 13.75 5.65 -5.56
C ASP A 183 12.37 5.85 -6.22
N ASP A 184 11.92 7.10 -6.28
CA ASP A 184 10.69 7.50 -6.94
C ASP A 184 10.75 7.22 -8.46
N GLU A 185 11.91 7.25 -9.10
CA GLU A 185 12.06 6.86 -10.51
C GLU A 185 11.73 5.38 -10.72
N VAL A 186 12.21 4.51 -9.84
CA VAL A 186 11.91 3.06 -9.89
C VAL A 186 10.41 2.84 -9.67
N ARG A 187 9.79 3.53 -8.70
CA ARG A 187 8.34 3.46 -8.49
C ARG A 187 7.56 3.96 -9.72
N ARG A 188 8.00 5.07 -10.32
CA ARG A 188 7.41 5.64 -11.53
C ARG A 188 7.48 4.65 -12.69
N GLY A 189 8.56 3.88 -12.77
CA GLY A 189 8.74 2.77 -13.69
C GLY A 189 7.68 1.68 -13.59
N LEU A 190 7.00 1.52 -12.45
CA LEU A 190 5.88 0.58 -12.26
C LEU A 190 4.49 1.23 -12.33
N ALA A 191 4.42 2.56 -12.18
CA ALA A 191 3.15 3.28 -12.05
C ALA A 191 2.33 3.31 -13.34
N HIS A 192 1.07 2.89 -13.24
CA HIS A 192 0.06 3.19 -14.24
C HIS A 192 -0.48 4.59 -14.08
N ILE A 193 -0.80 4.95 -12.84
CA ILE A 193 -1.22 6.29 -12.45
C ILE A 193 -0.18 6.84 -11.48
N TRP A 194 0.39 7.98 -11.83
CA TRP A 194 1.27 8.73 -10.95
C TRP A 194 0.53 9.92 -10.36
N ILE A 195 0.37 9.95 -9.04
CA ILE A 195 -0.20 11.06 -8.30
C ILE A 195 0.94 11.87 -7.69
N GLN A 196 1.03 13.14 -8.07
CA GLN A 196 1.87 14.14 -7.45
C GLN A 196 1.02 14.97 -6.49
N ASN A 197 1.20 14.70 -5.20
CA ASN A 197 0.50 15.38 -4.11
C ASN A 197 1.36 16.54 -3.58
N ALA A 198 1.20 17.74 -4.12
CA ALA A 198 1.77 18.97 -3.56
C ALA A 198 0.71 19.89 -2.93
N GLY A 199 -0.56 19.45 -2.93
CA GLY A 199 -1.70 20.20 -2.41
C GLY A 199 -2.08 19.83 -0.97
N SER A 200 -3.21 20.38 -0.55
CA SER A 200 -3.92 20.03 0.68
C SER A 200 -4.59 18.66 0.58
N ARG A 201 -4.95 18.10 1.74
CA ARG A 201 -5.73 16.86 1.83
C ARG A 201 -7.02 16.92 1.02
N ALA A 202 -7.76 18.03 1.08
CA ALA A 202 -9.02 18.19 0.36
C ALA A 202 -8.85 18.21 -1.16
N GLU A 203 -7.76 18.80 -1.66
CA GLU A 203 -7.42 18.76 -3.09
C GLU A 203 -7.05 17.35 -3.54
N LEU A 204 -6.27 16.62 -2.74
CA LEU A 204 -5.97 15.21 -3.01
C LEU A 204 -7.23 14.35 -3.01
N GLU A 205 -8.14 14.54 -2.05
CA GLU A 205 -9.40 13.78 -1.98
C GLU A 205 -10.25 14.00 -3.25
N LYS A 206 -10.39 15.25 -3.70
CA LYS A 206 -11.07 15.60 -4.95
C LYS A 206 -10.37 15.04 -6.19
N LEU A 207 -9.03 15.09 -6.25
CA LEU A 207 -8.26 14.53 -7.35
C LEU A 207 -8.45 13.02 -7.47
N VAL A 208 -8.41 12.29 -6.34
CA VAL A 208 -8.58 10.83 -6.32
C VAL A 208 -9.99 10.46 -6.79
N ALA A 209 -11.01 11.21 -6.37
CA ALA A 209 -12.38 11.03 -6.88
C ALA A 209 -12.42 11.18 -8.41
N LYS A 210 -11.82 12.24 -8.96
CA LYS A 210 -11.73 12.43 -10.42
C LYS A 210 -10.98 11.30 -11.13
N CYS A 211 -9.88 10.80 -10.53
CA CYS A 211 -9.14 9.66 -11.09
C CYS A 211 -10.01 8.40 -11.10
N ALA A 212 -10.78 8.16 -10.03
CA ALA A 212 -11.69 7.04 -9.94
C ALA A 212 -12.74 7.11 -11.05
N ASP A 213 -13.39 8.27 -11.22
CA ASP A 213 -14.40 8.49 -12.26
C ASP A 213 -13.83 8.38 -13.68
N SER A 214 -12.61 8.86 -13.90
CA SER A 214 -12.04 8.97 -15.24
C SER A 214 -11.35 7.71 -15.73
N TRP A 215 -10.68 6.97 -14.83
CA TRP A 215 -9.74 5.91 -15.21
C TRP A 215 -10.01 4.56 -14.53
N LEU A 216 -10.56 4.54 -13.31
CA LEU A 216 -10.75 3.31 -12.54
C LEU A 216 -12.18 2.75 -12.63
N ALA A 217 -13.17 3.57 -12.98
CA ALA A 217 -14.53 3.08 -13.21
C ALA A 217 -14.55 2.09 -14.39
N ALA A 218 -15.34 1.03 -14.23
CA ALA A 218 -15.59 0.10 -15.33
C ALA A 218 -16.14 0.88 -16.55
N PRO A 219 -15.71 0.55 -17.78
CA PRO A 219 -16.29 1.13 -18.97
C PRO A 219 -17.79 0.86 -18.96
N GLN A 220 -18.62 1.90 -19.09
CA GLN A 220 -20.05 1.68 -19.27
C GLN A 220 -20.23 0.87 -20.55
N ALA A 221 -21.00 -0.23 -20.48
CA ALA A 221 -21.44 -0.93 -21.68
C ALA A 221 -22.12 0.10 -22.59
N PRO A 222 -21.88 0.07 -23.92
CA PRO A 222 -22.60 0.96 -24.82
C PRO A 222 -24.09 0.78 -24.55
N ALA A 223 -24.80 1.88 -24.29
CA ALA A 223 -26.24 1.84 -24.09
C ALA A 223 -26.84 1.09 -25.28
N SER A 224 -27.53 -0.01 -25.00
CA SER A 224 -28.27 -0.76 -26.01
C SER A 224 -29.31 0.20 -26.60
N SER A 225 -29.01 0.71 -27.80
CA SER A 225 -29.94 1.41 -28.67
C SER A 225 -31.00 0.46 -29.23
#